data_AF-A0A5B0QLQ4-F1
#
_entry.id   AF-A0A5B0QLQ4-F1
#
_cell.length_a   1.000
_cell.length_b   1.000
_cell.length_c   1.000
_cell.angle_alpha   90.00
_cell.angle_beta   90.00
_cell.angle_gamma   90.00
#
_symmetry.space_group_name_H-M   'P 1'
#
loop_
_entity.id
_entity.type
_entity.pdbx_description
1 polymer ?
#
loop_
_entity_poly.entity_id
_entity_poly.type
_entity_poly.pdbx_seq_one_letter_code
_entity_poly.pdbx_strand_id
1 'polypeptide(L)'
;MDYSGPSFDFESPQPAVAGVGGIVASMSLKARHCYQEHLLTLQLVILATLPIQYGSYGLVTGTSMAAPQIAGIIALILSARGKGFTGPTMRSRLSTNAKFLNSPITSMGLDSVVHQGGGLIDAFCAVWTNTTISVPGLVLNDSISFRPNQGFTISNNGTSFVDYVLSHRPAVTLQTFSPDSKYGRPDLKPTPSNFSATAEIYPRQFRLSPGSSQSIEVNFLPPESLDPRWLAVYSGYIVMDSNGPNQGNSTNYPYLTFKASDSGLHGNNTTLSAEKLTPLNGAFVWNLKEHNSTFLNFRLLFGSPLLRFDVLPGNTILSNDMDDMDVERSFRGTRLVGTIPVEGPNENICWGRSSYDHESRSWNGTIITQDKTTAQLLPNGNYRLLFRALRVTGTKENPDDYDHWISPEFKFINSQG
;
A
#
# COMPACT_ATOMS: atom_id res chain seq x y z
N MET A 1 1.94 -17.94 6.00
CA MET A 1 2.60 -16.66 6.31
C MET A 1 2.13 -15.68 5.25
N ASP A 2 1.33 -14.69 5.64
CA ASP A 2 0.79 -13.72 4.71
C ASP A 2 1.89 -12.78 4.22
N TYR A 3 2.24 -12.90 2.95
CA TYR A 3 3.16 -12.00 2.27
C TYR A 3 2.47 -10.67 1.98
N SER A 4 2.31 -9.85 3.02
CA SER A 4 1.80 -8.48 2.90
C SER A 4 2.95 -7.54 2.54
N GLY A 5 3.02 -7.12 1.27
CA GLY A 5 3.90 -6.01 0.85
C GLY A 5 3.25 -4.64 1.07
N PRO A 6 3.99 -3.54 0.80
CA PRO A 6 3.62 -2.17 1.17
C PRO A 6 2.25 -1.71 0.64
N SER A 7 1.55 -0.89 1.42
CA SER A 7 0.33 -0.22 0.97
C SER A 7 0.62 1.20 0.50
N PHE A 8 0.20 1.54 -0.73
CA PHE A 8 0.25 2.90 -1.26
C PHE A 8 -1.05 3.63 -0.97
N ASP A 9 -1.20 4.01 0.29
CA ASP A 9 -2.01 5.17 0.59
C ASP A 9 -1.22 6.43 0.18
N PHE A 10 -1.69 7.16 -0.84
CA PHE A 10 -1.02 8.37 -1.31
C PHE A 10 -1.07 9.53 -0.28
N GLU A 11 -1.92 9.44 0.75
CA GLU A 11 -1.89 10.37 1.89
C GLU A 11 -0.90 9.90 2.97
N SER A 12 -0.49 8.63 2.91
CA SER A 12 0.25 7.96 3.97
C SER A 12 1.15 6.85 3.39
N PRO A 13 2.13 7.16 2.52
CA PRO A 13 2.90 6.16 1.78
C PRO A 13 3.67 5.25 2.73
N GLN A 14 3.52 3.93 2.60
CA GLN A 14 4.15 2.97 3.50
C GLN A 14 5.31 2.21 2.84
N PRO A 15 6.35 1.87 3.61
CA PRO A 15 6.53 2.19 5.03
C PRO A 15 7.09 3.59 5.25
N ALA A 16 6.87 4.13 6.44
CA ALA A 16 7.50 5.38 6.85
C ALA A 16 8.96 5.21 7.29
N VAL A 17 9.32 4.06 7.86
CA VAL A 17 10.65 3.80 8.44
C VAL A 17 10.90 2.29 8.48
N ALA A 18 12.16 1.89 8.55
CA ALA A 18 12.61 0.52 8.71
C ALA A 18 13.06 0.23 10.16
N GLY A 19 12.72 -0.96 10.65
CA GLY A 19 13.22 -1.56 11.90
C GLY A 19 14.15 -2.75 11.62
N VAL A 20 14.50 -3.51 12.65
CA VAL A 20 15.39 -4.66 12.59
C VAL A 20 14.56 -5.94 12.70
N GLY A 21 14.89 -6.97 11.90
CA GLY A 21 14.43 -8.34 12.22
C GLY A 21 13.51 -9.06 11.24
N GLY A 22 13.50 -8.70 9.95
CA GLY A 22 12.58 -9.32 9.00
C GLY A 22 13.11 -9.41 7.58
N ILE A 23 12.47 -10.31 6.82
CA ILE A 23 12.61 -10.39 5.38
C ILE A 23 11.61 -9.41 4.77
N VAL A 24 12.09 -8.67 3.77
CA VAL A 24 11.28 -7.78 2.96
C VAL A 24 10.18 -8.60 2.29
N ALA A 25 8.94 -8.37 2.68
CA ALA A 25 7.81 -8.83 1.90
C ALA A 25 7.90 -8.15 0.52
N SER A 26 7.81 -8.94 -0.54
CA SER A 26 7.84 -8.51 -1.94
C SER A 26 7.10 -7.19 -2.14
N MET A 27 7.57 -6.32 -3.05
CA MET A 27 6.82 -5.14 -3.51
C MET A 27 5.39 -5.56 -3.89
N SER A 28 4.46 -5.43 -2.97
CA SER A 28 3.04 -5.49 -3.25
C SER A 28 2.59 -4.05 -3.33
N LEU A 29 1.77 -3.75 -4.32
CA LEU A 29 1.14 -2.46 -4.46
C LEU A 29 -0.26 -2.61 -3.91
N LYS A 30 -0.54 -2.04 -2.73
CA LYS A 30 -1.93 -1.80 -2.26
C LYS A 30 -2.29 -0.33 -2.46
N ALA A 31 -3.56 0.04 -2.39
CA ALA A 31 -4.00 1.41 -2.64
C ALA A 31 -4.81 2.01 -1.48
N ARG A 32 -5.10 3.32 -1.58
CA ARG A 32 -5.80 4.21 -0.62
C ARG A 32 -6.80 3.56 0.38
N HIS A 33 -6.73 4.01 1.64
CA HIS A 33 -7.55 3.63 2.81
C HIS A 33 -7.20 2.32 3.57
N CYS A 34 -6.10 1.65 3.23
CA CYS A 34 -5.64 0.52 4.02
C CYS A 34 -4.83 1.03 5.22
N TYR A 35 -5.48 1.21 6.37
CA TYR A 35 -4.75 1.26 7.64
C TYR A 35 -4.28 -0.14 7.98
N GLN A 36 -3.00 -0.40 7.73
CA GLN A 36 -2.30 -1.44 8.45
C GLN A 36 -0.94 -0.90 8.86
N GLU A 37 -0.51 -1.26 10.05
CA GLU A 37 0.87 -1.04 10.48
C GLU A 37 1.81 -1.73 9.49
N HIS A 38 3.06 -1.29 9.40
CA HIS A 38 4.24 -2.17 9.44
C HIS A 38 5.44 -1.60 8.67
N LEU A 39 6.56 -1.97 9.27
CA LEU A 39 7.94 -1.58 9.08
C LEU A 39 8.62 -2.39 7.99
N LEU A 40 9.63 -1.80 7.34
CA LEU A 40 10.58 -2.55 6.53
C LEU A 40 11.81 -2.95 7.35
N THR A 41 12.54 -3.98 6.94
CA THR A 41 13.53 -4.62 7.79
C THR A 41 14.77 -5.05 7.03
N LEU A 42 15.93 -4.83 7.65
CA LEU A 42 17.17 -5.50 7.27
C LEU A 42 17.08 -6.99 7.63
N GLN A 43 17.65 -7.82 6.76
CA GLN A 43 17.64 -9.29 6.80
C GLN A 43 18.35 -9.80 8.06
N LEU A 44 17.61 -9.88 9.16
CA LEU A 44 18.15 -10.23 10.49
C LEU A 44 17.20 -11.17 11.21
N VAL A 45 17.79 -12.14 11.90
CA VAL A 45 17.13 -13.09 12.78
C VAL A 45 17.11 -12.49 14.17
N ILE A 46 15.94 -12.39 14.80
CA ILE A 46 15.77 -11.85 16.15
C ILE A 46 15.59 -12.99 17.14
N LEU A 47 16.33 -12.93 18.24
CA LEU A 47 16.05 -13.77 19.40
C LEU A 47 14.83 -13.21 20.13
N ALA A 48 13.74 -13.97 20.16
CA ALA A 48 12.49 -13.61 20.82
C ALA A 48 12.07 -14.69 21.81
N THR A 49 11.23 -14.30 22.76
CA THR A 49 10.54 -15.25 23.64
C THR A 49 9.47 -16.00 22.86
N LEU A 50 9.40 -17.31 23.06
CA LEU A 50 8.38 -18.20 22.52
C LEU A 50 7.67 -18.92 23.67
N PRO A 51 6.46 -19.47 23.47
CA PRO A 51 5.83 -20.34 24.45
C PRO A 51 6.77 -21.47 24.89
N ILE A 52 6.68 -21.90 26.16
CA ILE A 52 7.56 -22.94 26.75
C ILE A 52 7.54 -24.23 25.92
N GLN A 53 6.36 -24.62 25.41
CA GLN A 53 6.19 -25.78 24.54
C GLN A 53 6.98 -25.72 23.22
N TYR A 54 7.45 -24.53 22.83
CA TYR A 54 8.28 -24.28 21.65
C TYR A 54 9.73 -23.91 22.01
N GLY A 55 10.16 -24.16 23.25
CA GLY A 55 11.55 -23.97 23.68
C GLY A 55 11.87 -22.65 24.38
N SER A 56 10.86 -21.87 24.80
CA SER A 56 10.94 -20.60 25.55
C SER A 56 11.61 -19.41 24.83
N TYR A 57 12.60 -19.68 23.99
CA TYR A 57 13.28 -18.71 23.15
C TYR A 57 13.44 -19.28 21.75
N GLY A 58 13.37 -18.41 20.75
CA GLY A 58 13.57 -18.81 19.38
C GLY A 58 14.10 -17.68 18.51
N LEU A 59 14.72 -18.10 17.43
CA LEU A 59 15.21 -17.24 16.37
C LEU A 59 14.11 -17.08 15.34
N VAL A 60 13.56 -15.88 15.21
CA VAL A 60 12.41 -15.56 14.35
C VAL A 60 12.73 -14.41 13.41
N THR A 61 12.06 -14.39 12.26
CA THR A 61 12.19 -13.34 11.25
C THR A 61 10.82 -12.87 10.82
N GLY A 62 10.64 -11.57 10.63
CA GLY A 62 9.45 -11.01 9.99
C GLY A 62 9.26 -9.55 10.34
N THR A 63 8.41 -8.87 9.58
CA THR A 63 7.97 -7.51 9.91
C THR A 63 7.27 -7.46 11.28
N SER A 64 6.68 -8.58 11.72
CA SER A 64 6.13 -8.79 13.06
C SER A 64 7.15 -8.61 14.19
N MET A 65 8.47 -8.76 13.93
CA MET A 65 9.52 -8.52 14.93
C MET A 65 9.96 -7.06 14.95
N ALA A 66 9.87 -6.34 13.84
CA ALA A 66 10.18 -4.91 13.81
C ALA A 66 9.09 -4.06 14.46
N ALA A 67 7.82 -4.46 14.34
CA ALA A 67 6.69 -3.76 14.98
C ALA A 67 6.89 -3.50 16.50
N PRO A 68 7.18 -4.52 17.34
CA PRO A 68 7.42 -4.29 18.76
C PRO A 68 8.70 -3.46 19.04
N GLN A 69 9.71 -3.50 18.15
CA GLN A 69 10.88 -2.63 18.29
C GLN A 69 10.49 -1.14 18.16
N ILE A 70 9.69 -0.79 17.16
CA ILE A 70 9.20 0.59 17.02
C ILE A 70 8.28 0.96 18.16
N ALA A 71 7.41 0.06 18.61
CA ALA A 71 6.57 0.32 19.78
C ALA A 71 7.44 0.68 21.01
N GLY A 72 8.54 -0.04 21.23
CA GLY A 72 9.52 0.29 22.26
C GLY A 72 10.20 1.65 22.07
N ILE A 73 10.61 1.99 20.85
CA ILE A 73 11.21 3.31 20.54
C ILE A 73 10.20 4.44 20.74
N ILE A 74 8.94 4.25 20.34
CA ILE A 74 7.85 5.20 20.60
C ILE A 74 7.67 5.39 22.12
N ALA A 75 7.68 4.31 22.90
CA ALA A 75 7.59 4.40 24.36
C ALA A 75 8.76 5.21 24.95
N LEU A 76 9.99 5.04 24.45
CA LEU A 76 11.15 5.85 24.84
C LEU A 76 10.95 7.33 24.52
N ILE A 77 10.49 7.66 23.31
CA ILE A 77 10.20 9.05 22.91
C ILE A 77 9.14 9.65 23.84
N LEU A 78 8.04 8.93 24.09
CA LEU A 78 6.96 9.40 24.97
C LEU A 78 7.43 9.59 26.42
N SER A 79 8.35 8.75 26.90
CA SER A 79 8.93 8.87 28.25
C SER A 79 9.83 10.10 28.38
N ALA A 80 10.62 10.43 27.36
CA ALA A 80 11.59 11.52 27.38
C ALA A 80 10.98 12.87 26.98
N ARG A 81 9.94 12.87 26.12
CA ARG A 81 9.37 14.08 25.48
C ARG A 81 7.93 14.36 25.88
N GLY A 82 7.31 13.48 26.67
CA GLY A 82 5.89 13.57 27.02
C GLY A 82 4.97 12.99 25.96
N LYS A 83 3.66 12.98 26.26
CA LYS A 83 2.63 12.27 25.48
C LYS A 83 1.96 13.10 24.38
N GLY A 84 2.44 14.31 24.11
CA GLY A 84 1.82 15.27 23.18
C GLY A 84 1.97 14.93 21.69
N PHE A 85 2.10 13.65 21.33
CA PHE A 85 2.26 13.20 19.94
C PHE A 85 0.97 12.59 19.42
N THR A 86 0.61 12.92 18.19
CA THR A 86 -0.40 12.21 17.42
C THR A 86 0.29 11.14 16.57
N GLY A 87 -0.47 10.18 16.01
CA GLY A 87 0.07 9.19 15.07
C GLY A 87 0.89 9.84 13.94
N PRO A 88 0.34 10.86 13.24
CA PRO A 88 1.07 11.58 12.20
C PRO A 88 2.36 12.28 12.68
N THR A 89 2.35 12.97 13.83
CA THR A 89 3.56 13.67 14.31
C THR A 89 4.63 12.69 14.80
N MET A 90 4.25 11.59 15.44
CA MET A 90 5.17 10.50 15.78
C MET A 90 5.77 9.87 14.52
N ARG A 91 4.95 9.61 13.51
CA ARG A 91 5.40 9.04 12.23
C ARG A 91 6.36 9.97 11.49
N SER A 92 6.07 11.27 11.44
CA SER A 92 6.99 12.28 10.90
C SER A 92 8.32 12.25 11.65
N ARG A 93 8.28 12.25 12.99
CA ARG A 93 9.49 12.18 13.82
C ARG A 93 10.34 10.93 13.54
N LEU A 94 9.72 9.75 13.46
CA LEU A 94 10.44 8.49 13.21
C LEU A 94 11.05 8.44 11.79
N SER A 95 10.27 8.80 10.77
CA SER A 95 10.71 8.76 9.36
C SER A 95 11.82 9.75 9.06
N THR A 96 11.71 10.96 9.60
CA THR A 96 12.65 12.06 9.31
C THR A 96 13.95 11.96 10.09
N ASN A 97 14.04 11.11 11.11
CA ASN A 97 15.27 10.90 11.90
C ASN A 97 15.92 9.54 11.64
N ALA A 98 15.51 8.85 10.57
CA ALA A 98 16.06 7.56 10.19
C ALA A 98 17.34 7.69 9.34
N LYS A 99 18.10 6.60 9.24
CA LYS A 99 19.32 6.49 8.44
C LYS A 99 19.04 5.72 7.16
N PHE A 100 19.24 6.34 6.00
CA PHE A 100 19.11 5.66 4.73
C PHE A 100 20.11 4.49 4.62
N LEU A 101 19.68 3.44 3.93
CA LEU A 101 20.43 2.24 3.63
C LEU A 101 20.79 2.23 2.14
N ASN A 102 21.93 1.62 1.83
CA ASN A 102 22.29 1.32 0.44
C ASN A 102 21.41 0.17 -0.07
N SER A 103 21.14 0.16 -1.37
CA SER A 103 20.34 -0.89 -1.98
C SER A 103 21.00 -2.26 -1.80
N PRO A 104 20.27 -3.30 -1.35
CA PRO A 104 20.82 -4.65 -1.22
C PRO A 104 20.92 -5.38 -2.56
N ILE A 105 20.31 -4.85 -3.63
CA ILE A 105 20.26 -5.49 -4.95
C ILE A 105 21.17 -4.81 -5.99
N THR A 106 21.77 -3.67 -5.66
CA THR A 106 22.67 -2.95 -6.57
C THR A 106 23.65 -2.05 -5.81
N SER A 107 24.83 -1.82 -6.39
CA SER A 107 25.80 -0.83 -5.90
C SER A 107 25.47 0.61 -6.31
N MET A 108 24.37 0.83 -7.05
CA MET A 108 24.02 2.11 -7.69
C MET A 108 23.49 3.18 -6.73
N GLY A 109 23.44 2.91 -5.42
CA GLY A 109 23.18 3.94 -4.41
C GLY A 109 22.20 3.52 -3.33
N LEU A 110 21.39 4.49 -2.89
CA LEU A 110 20.42 4.31 -1.82
C LEU A 110 19.30 3.37 -2.24
N ASP A 111 18.81 2.58 -1.29
CA ASP A 111 17.65 1.74 -1.53
C ASP A 111 16.39 2.57 -1.76
N SER A 112 15.45 2.03 -2.53
CA SER A 112 14.25 2.76 -2.90
C SER A 112 13.38 3.09 -1.67
N VAL A 113 12.71 4.24 -1.68
CA VAL A 113 11.82 4.66 -0.57
C VAL A 113 10.71 3.64 -0.33
N VAL A 114 10.17 3.06 -1.39
CA VAL A 114 9.18 1.97 -1.29
C VAL A 114 9.70 0.76 -0.52
N HIS A 115 11.02 0.58 -0.47
CA HIS A 115 11.69 -0.54 0.17
C HIS A 115 12.28 -0.25 1.56
N GLN A 116 12.55 1.01 1.93
CA GLN A 116 13.09 1.34 3.25
C GLN A 116 12.40 2.50 3.98
N GLY A 117 11.40 3.13 3.36
CA GLY A 117 10.80 4.36 3.86
C GLY A 117 11.83 5.48 4.01
N GLY A 118 11.79 6.17 5.15
CA GLY A 118 12.81 7.13 5.57
C GLY A 118 14.18 6.53 5.91
N GLY A 119 14.30 5.20 5.97
CA GLY A 119 15.51 4.45 6.31
C GLY A 119 15.38 3.68 7.64
N LEU A 120 16.50 3.12 8.14
CA LEU A 120 16.58 2.45 9.43
C LEU A 120 16.41 3.43 10.59
N ILE A 121 15.51 3.13 11.53
CA ILE A 121 15.24 4.00 12.67
C ILE A 121 16.51 4.28 13.51
N ASP A 122 16.74 5.55 13.84
CA ASP A 122 17.72 5.98 14.85
C ASP A 122 16.96 6.45 16.09
N ALA A 123 16.87 5.56 17.09
CA ALA A 123 16.13 5.83 18.32
C ALA A 123 16.70 7.05 19.08
N PHE A 124 18.02 7.22 19.07
CA PHE A 124 18.67 8.32 19.79
C PHE A 124 18.29 9.66 19.15
N CYS A 125 18.41 9.76 17.83
CA CYS A 125 18.08 11.00 17.13
C CYS A 125 16.58 11.28 17.18
N ALA A 126 15.74 10.26 17.05
CA ALA A 126 14.30 10.40 17.22
C ALA A 126 13.93 10.87 18.64
N VAL A 127 14.62 10.44 19.71
CA VAL A 127 14.34 10.93 21.08
C VAL A 127 14.80 12.38 21.26
N TRP A 128 16.01 12.72 20.80
CA TRP A 128 16.66 13.97 21.19
C TRP A 128 16.50 15.13 20.19
N THR A 129 16.04 14.88 18.97
CA THR A 129 15.84 15.96 17.99
C THR A 129 14.88 17.04 18.51
N ASN A 130 15.27 18.30 18.30
CA ASN A 130 14.44 19.47 18.53
C ASN A 130 13.92 20.08 17.22
N THR A 131 14.27 19.50 16.08
CA THR A 131 13.71 19.85 14.78
C THR A 131 12.44 19.03 14.57
N THR A 132 11.34 19.69 14.21
CA THR A 132 10.10 19.02 13.83
C THR A 132 9.79 19.30 12.37
N ILE A 133 9.37 18.27 11.66
CA ILE A 133 8.96 18.33 10.27
C ILE A 133 7.46 18.11 10.16
N SER A 134 6.78 18.92 9.35
CA SER A 134 5.32 18.86 9.23
C SER A 134 4.77 17.57 8.61
N VAL A 135 5.55 16.90 7.74
CA VAL A 135 5.12 15.70 7.00
C VAL A 135 6.17 14.58 7.04
N PRO A 136 5.76 13.30 7.05
CA PRO A 136 6.69 12.16 7.05
C PRO A 136 7.32 11.85 5.68
N GLY A 137 6.83 12.48 4.61
CA GLY A 137 7.25 12.23 3.23
C GLY A 137 6.41 13.06 2.26
N LEU A 138 6.85 13.13 1.01
CA LEU A 138 6.17 13.83 -0.08
C LEU A 138 5.69 12.81 -1.10
N VAL A 139 4.47 12.93 -1.61
CA VAL A 139 3.94 11.94 -2.56
C VAL A 139 3.69 12.62 -3.90
N LEU A 140 4.42 12.18 -4.92
CA LEU A 140 4.35 12.80 -6.25
C LEU A 140 3.26 12.19 -7.14
N ASN A 141 2.54 11.18 -6.64
CA ASN A 141 1.52 10.42 -7.37
C ASN A 141 2.05 9.77 -8.65
N ASP A 142 1.15 9.29 -9.49
CA ASP A 142 1.49 8.69 -10.77
C ASP A 142 1.72 9.74 -11.87
N SER A 143 2.15 9.31 -13.06
CA SER A 143 2.41 10.21 -14.18
C SER A 143 1.18 10.97 -14.68
N ILE A 144 -0.04 10.44 -14.44
CA ILE A 144 -1.30 11.07 -14.86
C ILE A 144 -1.70 12.15 -13.85
N SER A 145 -1.54 11.86 -12.55
CA SER A 145 -1.89 12.75 -11.44
C SER A 145 -0.65 13.38 -10.81
N PHE A 146 0.41 13.57 -11.60
CA PHE A 146 1.73 13.96 -11.10
C PHE A 146 1.66 15.29 -10.37
N ARG A 147 2.22 15.34 -9.16
CA ARG A 147 2.26 16.55 -8.33
C ARG A 147 3.70 17.06 -8.21
N PRO A 148 4.17 17.87 -9.17
CA PRO A 148 5.56 18.35 -9.22
C PRO A 148 5.89 19.29 -8.06
N ASN A 149 4.96 20.16 -7.67
CA ASN A 149 5.16 21.15 -6.62
C ASN A 149 4.67 20.58 -5.29
N GLN A 150 5.59 20.49 -4.33
CA GLN A 150 5.34 20.02 -2.98
C GLN A 150 5.95 20.99 -1.97
N GLY A 151 5.54 20.88 -0.71
CA GLY A 151 6.15 21.67 0.34
C GLY A 151 6.02 21.03 1.70
N PHE A 152 6.90 21.46 2.61
CA PHE A 152 6.89 21.05 4.00
C PHE A 152 7.44 22.17 4.88
N THR A 153 7.23 22.07 6.19
CA THR A 153 7.69 23.05 7.17
C THR A 153 8.70 22.43 8.11
N ILE A 154 9.77 23.17 8.37
CA ILE A 154 10.81 22.86 9.34
C ILE A 154 10.61 23.79 10.53
N SER A 155 10.46 23.23 11.73
CA SER A 155 10.30 23.98 12.98
C SER A 155 11.47 23.69 13.93
N ASN A 156 12.10 24.76 14.44
CA ASN A 156 13.11 24.66 15.48
C ASN A 156 12.45 24.80 16.85
N ASN A 157 12.24 23.68 17.53
CA ASN A 157 11.65 23.64 18.88
C ASN A 157 12.72 23.66 19.98
N GLY A 158 13.97 23.95 19.61
CA GLY A 158 15.09 24.09 20.52
C GLY A 158 15.21 25.51 21.07
N THR A 159 16.27 25.73 21.85
CA THR A 159 16.56 27.01 22.51
C THR A 159 17.69 27.80 21.82
N SER A 160 18.33 27.23 20.79
CA SER A 160 19.42 27.84 20.03
C SER A 160 19.07 27.99 18.55
N PHE A 161 19.75 28.89 17.84
CA PHE A 161 19.68 28.96 16.38
C PHE A 161 20.19 27.65 15.74
N VAL A 162 19.64 27.30 14.58
CA VAL A 162 20.11 26.17 13.76
C VAL A 162 20.25 26.63 12.31
N ASP A 163 21.40 26.32 11.71
CA ASP A 163 21.67 26.56 10.30
C ASP A 163 21.35 25.27 9.52
N TYR A 164 20.54 25.39 8.46
CA TYR A 164 20.14 24.26 7.62
C TYR A 164 20.67 24.43 6.20
N VAL A 165 21.16 23.32 5.62
CA VAL A 165 21.47 23.19 4.19
C VAL A 165 20.74 21.97 3.65
N LEU A 166 19.95 22.17 2.60
CA LEU A 166 19.10 21.16 1.99
C LEU A 166 19.68 20.72 0.65
N SER A 167 19.71 19.40 0.44
CA SER A 167 20.15 18.78 -0.82
C SER A 167 19.19 17.67 -1.25
N HIS A 168 19.25 17.29 -2.52
CA HIS A 168 18.51 16.13 -3.02
C HIS A 168 19.46 14.95 -3.25
N ARG A 169 19.11 13.78 -2.71
CA ARG A 169 19.77 12.51 -2.98
C ARG A 169 18.79 11.50 -3.60
N PRO A 170 18.95 11.17 -4.88
CA PRO A 170 18.18 10.09 -5.51
C PRO A 170 18.41 8.74 -4.85
N ALA A 171 17.37 7.90 -4.84
CA ALA A 171 17.44 6.48 -4.55
C ALA A 171 17.31 5.67 -5.85
N VAL A 172 17.63 4.37 -5.80
CA VAL A 172 17.54 3.49 -6.96
C VAL A 172 16.12 3.50 -7.55
N THR A 173 16.04 3.65 -8.87
CA THR A 173 14.80 3.49 -9.63
C THR A 173 14.62 2.03 -9.99
N LEU A 174 13.41 1.50 -9.83
CA LEU A 174 13.09 0.09 -10.06
C LEU A 174 12.08 -0.05 -11.20
N GLN A 175 12.47 -0.71 -12.28
CA GLN A 175 11.56 -1.18 -13.32
C GLN A 175 10.83 -2.40 -12.80
N THR A 176 9.52 -2.26 -12.60
CA THR A 176 8.71 -3.28 -11.95
C THR A 176 8.27 -4.37 -12.92
N PHE A 177 8.39 -4.13 -14.22
CA PHE A 177 8.17 -5.12 -15.29
C PHE A 177 9.38 -5.21 -16.20
N SER A 178 9.48 -6.34 -16.90
CA SER A 178 10.49 -6.67 -17.91
C SER A 178 9.86 -7.52 -19.03
N PRO A 179 10.56 -7.75 -20.16
CA PRO A 179 10.07 -8.65 -21.21
C PRO A 179 9.77 -10.07 -20.70
N ASP A 180 10.44 -10.50 -19.62
CA ASP A 180 10.29 -11.83 -19.01
C ASP A 180 9.24 -11.86 -17.88
N SER A 181 8.55 -10.75 -17.63
CA SER A 181 7.54 -10.66 -16.58
C SER A 181 6.46 -11.72 -16.75
N LYS A 182 6.27 -12.52 -15.70
CA LYS A 182 5.31 -13.63 -15.72
C LYS A 182 3.98 -13.21 -15.14
N TYR A 183 2.89 -13.67 -15.77
CA TYR A 183 1.53 -13.55 -15.26
C TYR A 183 0.99 -12.11 -15.15
N GLY A 184 1.54 -11.16 -15.92
CA GLY A 184 1.06 -9.78 -15.94
C GLY A 184 1.14 -9.08 -14.57
N ARG A 185 2.17 -9.40 -13.77
CA ARG A 185 2.40 -8.80 -12.45
C ARG A 185 3.82 -8.23 -12.33
N PRO A 186 4.05 -7.31 -11.39
CA PRO A 186 5.39 -6.85 -11.08
C PRO A 186 6.36 -7.99 -10.75
N ASP A 187 7.57 -7.92 -11.29
CA ASP A 187 8.64 -8.87 -11.08
C ASP A 187 8.99 -8.96 -9.59
N LEU A 188 9.22 -10.20 -9.12
CA LEU A 188 9.66 -10.43 -7.74
C LEU A 188 11.04 -9.81 -7.46
N LYS A 189 11.84 -9.68 -8.51
CA LYS A 189 13.15 -9.01 -8.51
C LYS A 189 13.13 -7.95 -9.61
N PRO A 190 12.67 -6.73 -9.29
CA PRO A 190 12.66 -5.62 -10.23
C PRO A 190 14.06 -5.32 -10.76
N THR A 191 14.14 -4.83 -11.99
CA THR A 191 15.41 -4.44 -12.61
C THR A 191 15.75 -3.00 -12.21
N PRO A 192 16.94 -2.73 -11.66
CA PRO A 192 17.29 -1.38 -11.26
C PRO A 192 17.71 -0.53 -12.47
N SER A 193 17.47 0.77 -12.39
CA SER A 193 17.76 1.77 -13.43
C SER A 193 18.54 2.96 -12.86
N ASN A 194 19.37 3.56 -13.70
CA ASN A 194 20.21 4.71 -13.35
C ASN A 194 19.50 6.06 -13.51
N PHE A 195 18.29 6.06 -14.08
CA PHE A 195 17.50 7.29 -14.23
C PHE A 195 16.86 7.67 -12.90
N SER A 196 16.89 8.95 -12.54
CA SER A 196 16.27 9.47 -11.32
C SER A 196 15.57 10.79 -11.56
N ALA A 197 14.62 11.12 -10.69
CA ALA A 197 14.03 12.45 -10.67
C ALA A 197 15.05 13.47 -10.16
N THR A 198 14.80 14.74 -10.46
CA THR A 198 15.51 15.87 -9.87
C THR A 198 14.56 16.67 -8.99
N ALA A 199 15.11 17.34 -7.98
CA ALA A 199 14.35 18.17 -7.05
C ALA A 199 15.01 19.54 -6.90
N GLU A 200 14.25 20.58 -7.21
CA GLU A 200 14.61 21.97 -7.02
C GLU A 200 14.02 22.44 -5.70
N ILE A 201 14.88 22.78 -4.74
CA ILE A 201 14.50 23.09 -3.36
C ILE A 201 14.65 24.59 -3.12
N TYR A 202 13.67 25.23 -2.47
CA TYR A 202 13.73 26.63 -2.10
C TYR A 202 13.10 26.92 -0.73
N PRO A 203 13.78 27.66 0.17
CA PRO A 203 15.20 27.99 0.14
C PRO A 203 16.08 26.75 0.39
N ARG A 204 17.28 26.71 -0.23
CA ARG A 204 18.27 25.64 0.00
C ARG A 204 19.06 25.80 1.28
N GLN A 205 19.27 27.03 1.73
CA GLN A 205 20.03 27.32 2.94
C GLN A 205 19.34 28.45 3.69
N PHE A 206 19.18 28.28 5.00
CA PHE A 206 18.58 29.28 5.86
C PHE A 206 18.99 29.04 7.33
N ARG A 207 18.78 30.06 8.15
CA ARG A 207 19.02 30.03 9.59
C ARG A 207 17.71 30.21 10.33
N LEU A 208 17.44 29.34 11.29
CA LEU A 208 16.16 29.31 12.00
C LEU A 208 16.35 29.65 13.49
N SER A 209 15.67 30.69 13.97
CA SER A 209 15.63 31.05 15.38
C SER A 209 14.88 30.02 16.24
N PRO A 210 15.16 29.97 17.55
CA PRO A 210 14.36 29.21 18.51
C PRO A 210 12.87 29.50 18.37
N GLY A 211 12.04 28.45 18.40
CA GLY A 211 10.58 28.54 18.29
C GLY A 211 10.05 28.95 16.91
N SER A 212 10.92 29.19 15.93
CA SER A 212 10.52 29.65 14.60
C SER A 212 10.37 28.49 13.61
N SER A 213 9.65 28.74 12.52
CA SER A 213 9.41 27.76 11.45
C SER A 213 9.71 28.35 10.08
N GLN A 214 10.18 27.51 9.16
CA GLN A 214 10.47 27.86 7.77
C GLN A 214 9.71 26.90 6.84
N SER A 215 8.96 27.44 5.88
CA SER A 215 8.37 26.66 4.80
C SER A 215 9.38 26.45 3.67
N ILE A 216 9.41 25.23 3.17
CA ILE A 216 10.26 24.78 2.06
C ILE A 216 9.36 24.36 0.92
N GLU A 217 9.67 24.86 -0.27
CA GLU A 217 9.04 24.45 -1.52
C GLU A 217 10.02 23.54 -2.29
N VAL A 218 9.46 22.50 -2.91
CA VAL A 218 10.22 21.56 -3.72
C VAL A 218 9.48 21.32 -5.03
N ASN A 219 10.14 21.60 -6.14
CA ASN A 219 9.66 21.30 -7.48
C ASN A 219 10.40 20.05 -8.01
N PHE A 220 9.65 19.02 -8.39
CA PHE A 220 10.18 17.75 -8.86
C PHE A 220 10.03 17.60 -10.38
N LEU A 221 11.12 17.21 -11.05
CA LEU A 221 11.10 16.83 -12.46
C LEU A 221 11.27 15.30 -12.58
N PRO A 222 10.42 14.62 -13.35
CA PRO A 222 10.51 13.18 -13.54
C PRO A 222 11.77 12.78 -14.35
N PRO A 223 12.27 11.54 -14.23
CA PRO A 223 13.39 11.07 -15.02
C PRO A 223 13.04 11.03 -16.52
N GLU A 224 13.86 11.71 -17.33
CA GLU A 224 13.80 11.62 -18.79
C GLU A 224 14.38 10.26 -19.21
N SER A 225 13.71 9.50 -20.10
CA SER A 225 14.16 8.20 -20.66
C SER A 225 13.68 6.90 -19.96
N LEU A 226 12.71 6.95 -19.05
CA LEU A 226 12.04 5.72 -18.61
C LEU A 226 10.94 5.29 -19.58
N ASP A 227 10.98 4.07 -20.09
CA ASP A 227 9.90 3.48 -20.89
C ASP A 227 8.65 3.29 -20.01
N PRO A 228 7.48 3.86 -20.40
CA PRO A 228 6.23 3.70 -19.67
C PRO A 228 5.84 2.26 -19.36
N ARG A 229 6.16 1.32 -20.26
CA ARG A 229 5.73 -0.09 -20.17
C ARG A 229 6.28 -0.81 -18.94
N TRP A 230 7.38 -0.32 -18.36
CA TRP A 230 8.02 -0.95 -17.21
C TRP A 230 7.50 -0.51 -15.86
N LEU A 231 6.52 0.41 -15.84
CA LEU A 231 5.91 0.98 -14.63
C LEU A 231 6.98 1.28 -13.56
N ALA A 232 7.99 2.03 -13.97
CA ALA A 232 9.17 2.29 -13.16
C ALA A 232 8.80 3.13 -11.93
N VAL A 233 9.40 2.76 -10.80
CA VAL A 233 9.23 3.41 -9.51
C VAL A 233 10.53 4.15 -9.20
N TYR A 234 10.49 5.48 -9.25
CA TYR A 234 11.60 6.32 -8.85
C TYR A 234 11.31 7.00 -7.50
N SER A 235 12.36 7.24 -6.74
CA SER A 235 12.26 7.81 -5.40
C SER A 235 13.55 8.47 -4.97
N GLY A 236 13.52 9.17 -3.85
CA GLY A 236 14.72 9.70 -3.24
C GLY A 236 14.44 10.44 -1.95
N TYR A 237 15.44 11.21 -1.52
CA TYR A 237 15.45 11.92 -0.26
C TYR A 237 15.77 13.39 -0.50
N ILE A 238 15.05 14.28 0.19
CA ILE A 238 15.58 15.60 0.53
C ILE A 238 16.36 15.41 1.83
N VAL A 239 17.62 15.82 1.86
CA VAL A 239 18.55 15.65 2.98
C VAL A 239 18.79 17.02 3.60
N MET A 240 18.66 17.10 4.92
CA MET A 240 19.10 18.27 5.68
C MET A 240 20.38 18.01 6.45
N ASP A 241 21.35 18.86 6.23
CA ASP A 241 22.53 18.99 7.08
C ASP A 241 22.33 20.17 8.04
N SER A 242 22.67 19.96 9.32
CA SER A 242 22.55 21.00 10.36
C SER A 242 23.69 20.96 11.37
N ASN A 243 23.93 22.09 12.04
CA ASN A 243 24.98 22.26 13.06
C ASN A 243 24.52 21.94 14.51
N GLY A 244 23.34 21.36 14.70
CA GLY A 244 22.77 21.03 16.02
C GLY A 244 23.43 19.84 16.72
N PRO A 245 23.03 19.50 17.97
CA PRO A 245 23.67 18.46 18.81
C PRO A 245 23.65 17.04 18.23
N ASN A 246 22.87 16.80 17.16
CA ASN A 246 22.92 15.57 16.36
C ASN A 246 23.75 15.79 15.08
N GLN A 247 25.00 16.25 15.23
CA GLN A 247 25.90 16.47 14.10
C GLN A 247 26.12 15.14 13.36
N GLY A 248 25.55 15.02 12.16
CA GLY A 248 25.75 13.89 11.25
C GLY A 248 24.49 13.13 10.81
N ASN A 249 23.29 13.46 11.32
CA ASN A 249 22.07 12.77 10.88
C ASN A 249 21.23 13.62 9.91
N SER A 250 21.22 13.18 8.65
CA SER A 250 20.39 13.70 7.57
C SER A 250 18.90 13.59 7.92
N THR A 251 18.18 14.70 7.89
CA THR A 251 16.71 14.66 7.99
C THR A 251 16.14 14.34 6.62
N ASN A 252 15.41 13.22 6.49
CA ASN A 252 15.06 12.60 5.20
C ASN A 252 13.60 12.82 4.80
N TYR A 253 13.37 13.11 3.51
CA TYR A 253 12.01 13.16 2.93
C TYR A 253 11.84 12.09 1.87
N PRO A 254 11.22 10.96 2.21
CA PRO A 254 10.87 9.97 1.20
C PRO A 254 9.87 10.57 0.22
N TYR A 255 10.11 10.40 -1.07
CA TYR A 255 9.06 10.59 -2.07
C TYR A 255 8.99 9.48 -3.09
N LEU A 256 7.76 9.20 -3.55
CA LEU A 256 7.41 8.05 -4.39
C LEU A 256 6.48 8.48 -5.54
N THR A 257 6.59 7.76 -6.65
CA THR A 257 5.77 7.94 -7.85
C THR A 257 5.69 6.65 -8.69
N PHE A 258 4.68 6.58 -9.54
CA PHE A 258 4.43 5.48 -10.47
C PHE A 258 4.22 6.01 -11.88
N LYS A 259 4.83 5.40 -12.89
CA LYS A 259 4.45 5.70 -14.27
C LYS A 259 3.32 4.76 -14.68
N ALA A 260 2.19 5.28 -15.16
CA ALA A 260 1.09 4.49 -15.70
C ALA A 260 1.08 4.58 -17.24
N SER A 261 0.91 3.45 -17.92
CA SER A 261 0.52 3.40 -19.33
C SER A 261 -0.42 2.24 -19.58
N ASP A 262 -1.38 2.45 -20.47
CA ASP A 262 -2.38 1.48 -20.92
C ASP A 262 -1.75 0.11 -21.22
N SER A 263 -1.88 -0.83 -20.29
CA SER A 263 -1.46 -2.21 -20.49
C SER A 263 -2.54 -2.96 -21.27
N GLY A 264 -2.50 -2.76 -22.58
CA GLY A 264 -3.15 -3.61 -23.55
C GLY A 264 -2.73 -5.07 -23.40
N LEU A 265 -3.75 -5.91 -23.38
CA LEU A 265 -3.78 -7.36 -23.43
C LEU A 265 -2.65 -8.01 -24.26
N HIS A 266 -2.05 -9.07 -23.69
CA HIS A 266 -1.70 -10.37 -24.31
C HIS A 266 -0.35 -10.94 -23.81
N GLY A 267 -0.39 -12.17 -23.26
CA GLY A 267 0.80 -12.98 -22.98
C GLY A 267 0.47 -14.32 -22.33
N ASN A 268 0.52 -15.41 -23.12
CA ASN A 268 0.19 -16.80 -22.74
C ASN A 268 1.41 -17.60 -22.22
N ASN A 269 1.09 -18.61 -21.40
CA ASN A 269 1.80 -19.88 -21.07
C ASN A 269 2.97 -19.85 -20.05
N THR A 270 2.72 -20.18 -18.76
CA THR A 270 2.73 -21.52 -18.07
C THR A 270 4.16 -22.02 -17.75
N THR A 271 4.52 -22.64 -16.62
CA THR A 271 3.86 -23.64 -15.75
C THR A 271 4.41 -23.61 -14.31
N LEU A 272 3.54 -23.60 -13.29
CA LEU A 272 3.64 -24.39 -12.06
C LEU A 272 2.20 -24.78 -11.69
N SER A 273 1.98 -26.07 -11.48
CA SER A 273 0.68 -26.72 -11.45
C SER A 273 -0.14 -26.38 -10.20
N ALA A 274 -0.95 -25.32 -10.27
CA ALA A 274 -2.32 -25.37 -9.80
C ALA A 274 -3.17 -25.48 -11.06
N GLU A 275 -4.17 -26.38 -11.11
CA GLU A 275 -5.07 -26.46 -12.26
C GLU A 275 -5.55 -25.06 -12.61
N LYS A 276 -5.34 -24.64 -13.86
CA LYS A 276 -5.82 -23.35 -14.36
C LYS A 276 -7.34 -23.40 -14.28
N LEU A 277 -7.89 -22.93 -13.16
CA LEU A 277 -9.33 -22.86 -12.96
C LEU A 277 -9.90 -22.02 -14.10
N THR A 278 -10.65 -22.68 -14.99
CA THR A 278 -11.33 -21.99 -16.07
C THR A 278 -12.46 -21.17 -15.46
N PRO A 279 -12.60 -19.89 -15.83
CA PRO A 279 -13.74 -19.10 -15.42
C PRO A 279 -15.05 -19.83 -15.72
N LEU A 280 -16.02 -19.73 -14.81
CA LEU A 280 -17.36 -20.23 -15.05
C LEU A 280 -17.89 -19.63 -16.35
N ASN A 281 -18.27 -20.50 -17.29
CA ASN A 281 -18.70 -20.09 -18.64
C ASN A 281 -20.18 -20.43 -18.93
N GLY A 282 -20.86 -21.07 -17.97
CA GLY A 282 -22.23 -21.54 -18.13
C GLY A 282 -23.05 -21.32 -16.87
N ALA A 283 -24.36 -21.25 -17.04
CA ALA A 283 -25.28 -21.16 -15.93
C ALA A 283 -25.23 -22.45 -15.09
N PHE A 284 -25.40 -22.32 -13.78
CA PHE A 284 -25.36 -23.46 -12.86
C PHE A 284 -26.42 -23.35 -11.76
N VAL A 285 -26.73 -24.48 -11.13
CA VAL A 285 -27.62 -24.53 -9.96
C VAL A 285 -26.76 -24.78 -8.73
N TRP A 286 -26.94 -23.95 -7.71
CA TRP A 286 -26.33 -24.14 -6.41
C TRP A 286 -27.40 -24.45 -5.36
N ASN A 287 -27.39 -25.71 -4.91
CA ASN A 287 -28.28 -26.19 -3.85
C ASN A 287 -27.54 -26.23 -2.52
N LEU A 288 -27.97 -25.40 -1.57
CA LEU A 288 -27.31 -25.27 -0.26
C LEU A 288 -27.46 -26.55 0.60
N LYS A 289 -28.43 -27.42 0.31
CA LYS A 289 -28.58 -28.72 0.98
C LYS A 289 -27.54 -29.75 0.50
N GLU A 290 -27.09 -29.64 -0.74
CA GLU A 290 -26.08 -30.53 -1.33
C GLU A 290 -24.67 -30.00 -1.06
N HIS A 291 -24.48 -28.68 -1.19
CA HIS A 291 -23.22 -28.00 -0.98
C HIS A 291 -23.43 -26.77 -0.10
N ASN A 292 -23.07 -26.89 1.17
CA ASN A 292 -23.27 -25.84 2.19
C ASN A 292 -22.51 -24.53 1.92
N SER A 293 -21.56 -24.54 1.00
CA SER A 293 -20.76 -23.41 0.58
C SER A 293 -20.26 -23.60 -0.86
N THR A 294 -19.96 -22.49 -1.52
CA THR A 294 -19.21 -22.42 -2.78
C THR A 294 -17.92 -21.65 -2.55
N PHE A 295 -16.94 -21.80 -3.45
CA PHE A 295 -15.68 -21.09 -3.39
C PHE A 295 -15.56 -20.08 -4.51
N LEU A 296 -15.32 -18.82 -4.14
CA LEU A 296 -14.96 -17.74 -5.05
C LEU A 296 -13.44 -17.77 -5.21
N ASN A 297 -12.99 -18.11 -6.41
CA ASN A 297 -11.57 -18.10 -6.77
C ASN A 297 -11.29 -16.88 -7.67
N PHE A 298 -10.39 -16.01 -7.25
CA PHE A 298 -10.06 -14.78 -7.97
C PHE A 298 -8.58 -14.45 -7.83
N ARG A 299 -8.06 -13.57 -8.68
CA ARG A 299 -6.69 -13.10 -8.59
C ARG A 299 -6.65 -11.61 -8.88
N LEU A 300 -5.89 -10.87 -8.07
CA LEU A 300 -5.57 -9.47 -8.32
C LEU A 300 -4.16 -9.34 -8.88
N LEU A 301 -4.06 -8.86 -10.11
CA LEU A 301 -2.78 -8.56 -10.77
C LEU A 301 -2.06 -7.37 -10.11
N PHE A 302 -2.86 -6.44 -9.59
CA PHE A 302 -2.45 -5.28 -8.83
C PHE A 302 -3.36 -5.13 -7.62
N GLY A 303 -2.88 -4.56 -6.51
CA GLY A 303 -3.76 -4.37 -5.36
C GLY A 303 -4.84 -3.33 -5.63
N SER A 304 -5.93 -3.46 -4.89
CA SER A 304 -7.11 -2.62 -4.97
C SER A 304 -7.34 -1.93 -3.62
N PRO A 305 -7.64 -0.62 -3.59
CA PRO A 305 -8.04 0.08 -2.37
C PRO A 305 -9.41 -0.39 -1.88
N LEU A 306 -10.21 -0.97 -2.78
CA LEU A 306 -11.57 -1.39 -2.51
C LEU A 306 -11.93 -2.57 -3.40
N LEU A 307 -12.01 -3.74 -2.77
CA LEU A 307 -12.51 -4.96 -3.37
C LEU A 307 -13.91 -5.24 -2.86
N ARG A 308 -14.86 -5.49 -3.77
CA ARG A 308 -16.24 -5.82 -3.44
C ARG A 308 -16.74 -7.02 -4.22
N PHE A 309 -17.59 -7.79 -3.54
CA PHE A 309 -18.34 -8.91 -4.09
C PHE A 309 -19.81 -8.62 -3.86
N ASP A 310 -20.54 -8.35 -4.93
CA ASP A 310 -21.95 -7.99 -4.88
C ASP A 310 -22.78 -9.03 -5.63
N VAL A 311 -24.07 -9.07 -5.32
CA VAL A 311 -25.05 -9.95 -5.97
C VAL A 311 -26.01 -9.11 -6.80
N LEU A 312 -26.19 -9.52 -8.05
CA LEU A 312 -27.10 -8.92 -9.03
C LEU A 312 -28.27 -9.87 -9.32
N PRO A 313 -29.43 -9.36 -9.77
CA PRO A 313 -30.48 -10.19 -10.35
C PRO A 313 -29.96 -11.02 -11.54
N GLY A 314 -30.49 -12.23 -11.77
CA GLY A 314 -30.01 -13.14 -12.82
C GLY A 314 -30.10 -12.59 -14.24
N ASN A 315 -31.16 -11.82 -14.52
CA ASN A 315 -31.39 -11.18 -15.81
C ASN A 315 -30.63 -9.86 -16.03
N THR A 316 -29.65 -9.55 -15.16
CA THR A 316 -28.91 -8.29 -15.24
C THR A 316 -28.11 -8.15 -16.52
N ILE A 317 -28.22 -6.97 -17.13
CA ILE A 317 -27.36 -6.48 -18.21
C ILE A 317 -26.85 -5.11 -17.74
N LEU A 318 -25.53 -4.97 -17.59
CA LEU A 318 -24.95 -3.68 -17.21
C LEU A 318 -25.05 -2.69 -18.37
N SER A 319 -25.47 -1.46 -18.08
CA SER A 319 -25.47 -0.38 -19.06
C SER A 319 -24.08 0.23 -19.20
N ASN A 320 -23.88 0.96 -20.30
CA ASN A 320 -22.74 1.88 -20.40
C ASN A 320 -23.07 3.25 -19.76
N ASP A 321 -24.32 3.45 -19.33
CA ASP A 321 -24.81 4.73 -18.80
C ASP A 321 -24.34 4.95 -17.35
N MET A 322 -23.93 6.19 -17.07
CA MET A 322 -23.00 6.56 -16.00
C MET A 322 -23.68 7.18 -14.75
N ASP A 323 -25.00 7.22 -14.69
CA ASP A 323 -25.75 7.95 -13.65
C ASP A 323 -26.01 7.12 -12.37
N ASP A 324 -25.07 6.24 -11.98
CA ASP A 324 -25.15 5.62 -10.66
C ASP A 324 -24.73 6.63 -9.59
N MET A 325 -25.70 7.36 -9.05
CA MET A 325 -25.48 8.28 -7.92
C MET A 325 -25.05 7.57 -6.64
N ASP A 326 -25.21 6.24 -6.55
CA ASP A 326 -24.86 5.45 -5.37
C ASP A 326 -24.28 4.08 -5.76
N VAL A 327 -22.95 4.06 -5.96
CA VAL A 327 -22.17 2.85 -6.29
C VAL A 327 -22.25 1.75 -5.23
N GLU A 328 -22.81 2.05 -4.06
CA GLU A 328 -23.04 1.08 -2.99
C GLU A 328 -24.40 0.37 -3.13
N ARG A 329 -25.34 0.93 -3.91
CA ARG A 329 -26.67 0.36 -4.17
C ARG A 329 -26.89 -0.06 -5.61
N SER A 330 -26.17 0.54 -6.54
CA SER A 330 -26.24 0.21 -7.95
C SER A 330 -24.86 0.13 -8.57
N PHE A 331 -24.80 -0.57 -9.70
CA PHE A 331 -23.63 -0.58 -10.56
C PHE A 331 -24.06 -0.74 -12.00
N ARG A 332 -23.58 0.17 -12.84
CA ARG A 332 -23.89 0.35 -14.25
C ARG A 332 -25.38 0.20 -14.55
N GLY A 333 -26.19 1.03 -13.88
CA GLY A 333 -27.64 1.12 -14.09
C GLY A 333 -28.46 -0.03 -13.49
N THR A 334 -27.83 -0.93 -12.73
CA THR A 334 -28.52 -2.06 -12.08
C THR A 334 -28.44 -1.98 -10.57
N ARG A 335 -29.57 -2.15 -9.89
CA ARG A 335 -29.64 -2.24 -8.43
C ARG A 335 -29.09 -3.58 -7.92
N LEU A 336 -28.21 -3.50 -6.93
CA LEU A 336 -27.65 -4.66 -6.25
C LEU A 336 -28.72 -5.34 -5.38
N VAL A 337 -28.71 -6.67 -5.35
CA VAL A 337 -29.50 -7.48 -4.40
C VAL A 337 -28.90 -7.34 -3.01
N GLY A 338 -27.58 -7.34 -2.90
CA GLY A 338 -26.83 -7.15 -1.66
C GLY A 338 -25.34 -7.43 -1.85
N THR A 339 -24.55 -7.19 -0.81
CA THR A 339 -23.10 -7.40 -0.79
C THR A 339 -22.75 -8.65 0.00
N ILE A 340 -21.76 -9.42 -0.45
CA ILE A 340 -21.25 -10.59 0.25
C ILE A 340 -20.34 -10.11 1.41
N PRO A 341 -20.62 -10.46 2.67
CA PRO A 341 -19.74 -10.13 3.79
C PRO A 341 -18.44 -10.92 3.71
N VAL A 342 -17.30 -10.24 3.81
CA VAL A 342 -15.98 -10.88 3.60
C VAL A 342 -15.18 -11.00 4.91
N GLU A 343 -15.24 -10.02 5.82
CA GLU A 343 -14.63 -10.09 7.17
C GLU A 343 -15.54 -9.56 8.31
N GLY A 344 -16.69 -9.00 7.95
CA GLY A 344 -17.69 -8.45 8.86
C GLY A 344 -18.86 -7.85 8.07
N PRO A 345 -19.94 -7.42 8.75
CA PRO A 345 -21.16 -7.05 8.06
C PRO A 345 -21.09 -5.78 7.19
N ASN A 346 -20.01 -4.98 7.26
CA ASN A 346 -19.91 -3.72 6.52
C ASN A 346 -18.50 -3.46 5.94
N GLU A 347 -17.71 -4.51 5.71
CA GLU A 347 -16.28 -4.33 5.46
C GLU A 347 -15.92 -4.46 3.98
N ASN A 348 -15.83 -3.29 3.36
CA ASN A 348 -15.10 -3.04 2.13
C ASN A 348 -13.61 -3.39 2.33
N ILE A 349 -13.08 -4.36 1.57
CA ILE A 349 -11.73 -4.84 1.83
C ILE A 349 -10.71 -4.22 0.89
N CYS A 350 -9.72 -3.62 1.54
CA CYS A 350 -8.47 -3.19 0.96
C CYS A 350 -7.59 -4.41 0.67
N TRP A 351 -7.32 -4.74 -0.60
CA TRP A 351 -6.60 -5.96 -0.95
C TRP A 351 -5.27 -5.67 -1.63
N GLY A 352 -4.21 -6.36 -1.21
CA GLY A 352 -2.95 -6.32 -1.94
C GLY A 352 -3.01 -7.12 -3.24
N ARG A 353 -1.93 -7.15 -4.02
CA ARG A 353 -1.83 -8.15 -5.09
C ARG A 353 -1.92 -9.57 -4.49
N SER A 354 -2.44 -10.52 -5.26
CA SER A 354 -2.43 -11.92 -4.85
C SER A 354 -0.99 -12.42 -4.70
N SER A 355 -0.65 -12.96 -3.53
CA SER A 355 0.67 -13.57 -3.30
C SER A 355 0.79 -14.96 -3.95
N TYR A 356 -0.36 -15.59 -4.20
CA TYR A 356 -0.55 -16.86 -4.89
C TYR A 356 -1.14 -16.66 -6.30
N ASP A 357 -1.20 -17.75 -7.08
CA ASP A 357 -1.82 -17.71 -8.41
C ASP A 357 -3.33 -17.42 -8.37
N HIS A 358 -3.98 -17.68 -7.25
CA HIS A 358 -5.36 -17.31 -6.95
C HIS A 358 -5.56 -17.17 -5.43
N GLU A 359 -6.54 -16.37 -5.06
CA GLU A 359 -7.15 -16.33 -3.73
C GLU A 359 -8.43 -17.17 -3.76
N SER A 360 -8.73 -17.84 -2.65
CA SER A 360 -9.96 -18.61 -2.49
C SER A 360 -10.74 -18.14 -1.27
N ARG A 361 -12.05 -17.96 -1.43
CA ARG A 361 -12.97 -17.54 -0.36
C ARG A 361 -14.21 -18.42 -0.39
N SER A 362 -14.56 -19.02 0.75
CA SER A 362 -15.83 -19.72 0.87
C SER A 362 -16.97 -18.72 1.05
N TRP A 363 -18.11 -19.03 0.46
CA TRP A 363 -19.32 -18.27 0.57
C TRP A 363 -20.51 -19.22 0.71
N ASN A 364 -21.43 -18.93 1.62
CA ASN A 364 -22.57 -19.78 1.96
C ASN A 364 -23.92 -19.19 1.50
N GLY A 365 -23.90 -18.18 0.62
CA GLY A 365 -25.12 -17.55 0.10
C GLY A 365 -25.62 -16.40 0.97
N THR A 366 -24.86 -16.00 2.00
CA THR A 366 -25.19 -14.85 2.83
C THR A 366 -24.87 -13.54 2.12
N ILE A 367 -25.76 -12.57 2.28
CA ILE A 367 -25.64 -11.21 1.78
C ILE A 367 -26.05 -10.22 2.86
N ILE A 368 -25.63 -8.98 2.67
CA ILE A 368 -26.05 -7.83 3.46
C ILE A 368 -26.69 -6.85 2.51
N THR A 369 -27.95 -6.54 2.80
CA THR A 369 -28.72 -5.56 2.05
C THR A 369 -28.54 -4.21 2.72
N GLN A 370 -28.38 -3.14 1.96
CA GLN A 370 -28.07 -1.83 2.53
C GLN A 370 -29.11 -1.29 3.54
N ASP A 371 -30.34 -1.80 3.52
CA ASP A 371 -31.41 -1.49 4.48
C ASP A 371 -31.27 -2.25 5.82
N LYS A 372 -30.37 -3.23 5.90
CA LYS A 372 -30.16 -4.09 7.07
C LYS A 372 -28.68 -4.21 7.41
N THR A 373 -28.33 -4.04 8.67
CA THR A 373 -26.96 -4.26 9.17
C THR A 373 -26.67 -5.74 9.49
N THR A 374 -27.63 -6.63 9.26
CA THR A 374 -27.54 -8.05 9.58
C THR A 374 -27.41 -8.89 8.30
N ALA A 375 -26.49 -9.86 8.34
CA ALA A 375 -26.36 -10.86 7.29
C ALA A 375 -27.62 -11.71 7.20
N GLN A 376 -28.13 -11.88 5.99
CA GLN A 376 -29.27 -12.73 5.68
C GLN A 376 -28.92 -13.67 4.53
N LEU A 377 -29.60 -14.82 4.46
CA LEU A 377 -29.43 -15.76 3.36
C LEU A 377 -30.14 -15.24 2.11
N LEU A 378 -29.53 -15.42 0.93
CA LEU A 378 -30.20 -15.18 -0.34
C LEU A 378 -31.52 -15.98 -0.42
N PRO A 379 -32.62 -15.36 -0.89
CA PRO A 379 -33.82 -16.12 -1.19
C PRO A 379 -33.62 -16.98 -2.45
N ASN A 380 -34.49 -17.97 -2.64
CA ASN A 380 -34.50 -18.75 -3.88
C ASN A 380 -34.66 -17.83 -5.09
N GLY A 381 -33.82 -18.01 -6.11
CA GLY A 381 -33.87 -17.14 -7.29
C GLY A 381 -32.70 -17.35 -8.22
N ASN A 382 -32.70 -16.57 -9.31
CA ASN A 382 -31.61 -16.52 -10.27
C ASN A 382 -30.81 -15.24 -10.02
N TYR A 383 -29.49 -15.36 -9.98
CA TYR A 383 -28.59 -14.30 -9.61
C TYR A 383 -27.32 -14.30 -10.47
N ARG A 384 -26.57 -13.21 -10.40
CA ARG A 384 -25.20 -13.10 -10.91
C ARG A 384 -24.31 -12.53 -9.82
N LEU A 385 -23.04 -12.92 -9.82
CA LEU A 385 -22.02 -12.31 -8.97
C LEU A 385 -21.36 -11.17 -9.72
N LEU A 386 -21.23 -10.04 -9.05
CA LEU A 386 -20.45 -8.90 -9.49
C LEU A 386 -19.19 -8.82 -8.64
N PHE A 387 -18.05 -9.01 -9.28
CA PHE A 387 -16.76 -8.74 -8.69
C PHE A 387 -16.27 -7.39 -9.18
N ARG A 388 -15.87 -6.50 -8.28
CA ARG A 388 -15.39 -5.17 -8.67
C ARG A 388 -14.25 -4.70 -7.77
N ALA A 389 -13.21 -4.19 -8.41
CA ALA A 389 -11.98 -3.72 -7.80
C ALA A 389 -11.75 -2.27 -8.22
N LEU A 390 -11.67 -1.36 -7.26
CA LEU A 390 -11.33 0.03 -7.52
C LEU A 390 -9.87 0.13 -8.00
N ARG A 391 -9.62 0.93 -9.02
CA ARG A 391 -8.25 1.23 -9.46
C ARG A 391 -7.53 2.05 -8.40
N VAL A 392 -6.21 1.93 -8.33
CA VAL A 392 -5.38 2.56 -7.28
C VAL A 392 -5.53 4.09 -7.18
N THR A 393 -5.76 4.74 -8.32
CA THR A 393 -6.00 6.19 -8.42
C THR A 393 -7.47 6.56 -8.56
N GLY A 394 -8.35 5.56 -8.58
CA GLY A 394 -9.79 5.72 -8.74
C GLY A 394 -10.48 6.37 -7.55
N THR A 395 -11.62 6.97 -7.83
CA THR A 395 -12.57 7.52 -6.88
C THR A 395 -13.72 6.54 -6.65
N LYS A 396 -14.15 6.35 -5.40
CA LYS A 396 -15.16 5.33 -5.06
C LYS A 396 -16.50 5.64 -5.72
N GLU A 397 -16.78 6.93 -5.87
CA GLU A 397 -18.03 7.47 -6.38
C GLU A 397 -18.16 7.31 -7.90
N ASN A 398 -17.06 6.99 -8.61
CA ASN A 398 -17.04 6.85 -10.05
C ASN A 398 -17.05 5.37 -10.49
N PRO A 399 -18.13 4.88 -11.12
CA PRO A 399 -18.20 3.49 -11.62
C PRO A 399 -17.12 3.13 -12.65
N ASP A 400 -16.59 4.09 -13.39
CA ASP A 400 -15.55 3.86 -14.42
C ASP A 400 -14.16 3.60 -13.84
N ASP A 401 -13.98 3.95 -12.57
CA ASP A 401 -12.74 3.69 -11.86
C ASP A 401 -12.65 2.25 -11.34
N TYR A 402 -13.68 1.42 -11.56
CA TYR A 402 -13.69 0.00 -11.18
C TYR A 402 -13.40 -0.93 -12.37
N ASP A 403 -12.42 -1.81 -12.19
CA ASP A 403 -12.35 -3.03 -12.97
C ASP A 403 -13.41 -4.00 -12.42
N HIS A 404 -14.15 -4.67 -13.30
CA HIS A 404 -15.25 -5.54 -12.87
C HIS A 404 -15.40 -6.80 -13.72
N TRP A 405 -16.01 -7.82 -13.13
CA TRP A 405 -16.39 -9.07 -13.76
C TRP A 405 -17.76 -9.51 -13.28
N ILE A 406 -18.56 -10.11 -14.17
CA ILE A 406 -19.86 -10.67 -13.84
C ILE A 406 -19.86 -12.16 -14.14
N SER A 407 -20.39 -12.96 -13.22
CA SER A 407 -20.56 -14.39 -13.44
C SER A 407 -21.64 -14.71 -14.50
N PRO A 408 -21.63 -15.93 -15.04
CA PRO A 408 -22.85 -16.52 -15.57
C PRO A 408 -23.98 -16.49 -14.54
N GLU A 409 -25.22 -16.57 -15.02
CA GLU A 409 -26.37 -16.71 -14.13
C GLU A 409 -26.25 -17.99 -13.29
N PHE A 410 -26.60 -17.93 -12.01
CA PHE A 410 -26.75 -19.10 -11.18
C PHE A 410 -28.11 -19.10 -10.49
N LYS A 411 -28.71 -20.28 -10.40
CA LYS A 411 -29.93 -20.51 -9.63
C LYS A 411 -29.55 -20.92 -8.21
N PHE A 412 -29.93 -20.11 -7.23
CA PHE A 412 -29.74 -20.41 -5.81
C PHE A 412 -30.97 -21.12 -5.24
N ILE A 413 -30.74 -22.25 -4.57
CA ILE A 413 -31.75 -22.99 -3.81
C ILE A 413 -31.31 -23.01 -2.35
N ASN A 414 -32.05 -22.30 -1.51
CA ASN A 414 -31.79 -22.14 -0.09
C ASN A 414 -32.09 -23.44 0.69
N SER A 415 -31.62 -23.53 1.93
CA SER A 415 -31.84 -24.69 2.79
C SER A 415 -33.28 -24.81 3.32
N GLN A 416 -34.10 -23.77 3.17
CA GLN A 416 -35.47 -23.72 3.72
C GLN A 416 -36.57 -24.17 2.76
N GLY A 417 -36.27 -24.40 1.48
CA GLY A 417 -37.23 -24.89 0.49
C GLY A 417 -37.60 -23.80 -0.50
#